data_AF-A0A945HTW2-F1
#
_entry.id   AF-A0A945HTW2-F1
#
_cell.length_a   1.000
_cell.length_b   1.000
_cell.length_c   1.000
_cell.angle_alpha   90.00
_cell.angle_beta   90.00
_cell.angle_gamma   90.00
#
_symmetry.space_group_name_H-M   'P 1'
#
loop_
_entity.id
_entity.type
_entity.pdbx_description
1 polymer ?
#
loop_
_entity_poly.entity_id
_entity_poly.type
_entity_poly.pdbx_seq_one_letter_code
_entity_poly.pdbx_strand_id
1 'polypeptide(L)'
;MKKLIIFNLFLLANFSLQAAGSSEKLIERDWSFEGKFGSFDRPSIQRGFQVYKEVCAACHSMKRVYFRNLEDIGFSPAEIKTLAAEYTVIDGPDDAGDMFERNAIASDKIPSPYPNENAARASNGGAYPPDLSLMVKSRPDGGNYLYSLLNGYVKPEEGFKVPSGMYYNKYYPGKLIAMPMPLMNGQVDYMDGTNNSVEQMSVDLVNFLQWTAEPEMEKRNKMGIRSLLFLIVFTLLFFVAKKRVWRDVK
;
A
#
# COMPACT_ATOMS: atom_id res chain seq x y z
N MET A 1 -26.81 -52.29 19.43
CA MET A 1 -27.08 -50.83 19.42
C MET A 1 -25.94 -50.10 18.69
N LYS A 2 -26.00 -49.99 17.36
CA LYS A 2 -25.04 -49.21 16.56
C LYS A 2 -25.66 -47.85 16.27
N LYS A 3 -25.20 -46.79 16.94
CA LYS A 3 -25.62 -45.41 16.63
C LYS A 3 -24.91 -44.97 15.36
N LEU A 4 -25.67 -44.83 14.27
CA LEU A 4 -25.25 -44.15 13.06
C LEU A 4 -25.23 -42.64 13.36
N ILE A 5 -24.06 -42.02 13.42
CA ILE A 5 -23.91 -40.57 13.47
C ILE A 5 -23.86 -40.10 12.01
N ILE A 6 -24.98 -39.56 11.53
CA ILE A 6 -25.07 -38.92 10.21
C ILE A 6 -24.50 -37.50 10.37
N PHE A 7 -23.30 -37.29 9.86
CA PHE A 7 -22.67 -35.97 9.77
C PHE A 7 -23.26 -35.24 8.56
N ASN A 8 -24.22 -34.34 8.78
CA ASN A 8 -24.75 -33.47 7.73
C ASN A 8 -23.66 -32.44 7.35
N LEU A 9 -22.96 -32.72 6.25
CA LEU A 9 -22.04 -31.79 5.62
C LEU A 9 -22.87 -30.75 4.85
N PHE A 10 -23.19 -29.62 5.51
CA PHE A 10 -23.75 -28.45 4.84
C PHE A 10 -22.68 -27.89 3.88
N LEU A 11 -22.76 -28.26 2.60
CA LEU A 11 -22.01 -27.60 1.54
C LEU A 11 -22.58 -26.18 1.40
N LEU A 12 -21.91 -25.20 2.00
CA LEU A 12 -22.09 -23.80 1.64
C LEU A 12 -21.54 -23.62 0.22
N ALA A 13 -22.42 -23.70 -0.78
CA ALA A 13 -22.11 -23.25 -2.12
C ALA A 13 -21.86 -21.74 -2.04
N ASN A 14 -20.58 -21.36 -2.00
CA ASN A 14 -20.15 -19.99 -2.22
C ASN A 14 -20.54 -19.62 -3.65
N PHE A 15 -21.69 -18.98 -3.82
CA PHE A 15 -21.97 -18.18 -5.01
C PHE A 15 -21.01 -17.00 -4.97
N SER A 16 -19.85 -17.15 -5.61
CA SER A 16 -18.98 -16.03 -5.94
C SER A 16 -19.73 -15.17 -6.96
N LEU A 17 -20.35 -14.09 -6.51
CA LEU A 17 -20.68 -12.98 -7.41
C LEU A 17 -19.35 -12.48 -7.97
N GLN A 18 -19.10 -12.71 -9.27
CA GLN A 18 -17.98 -12.11 -9.98
C GLN A 18 -18.21 -10.59 -10.00
N ALA A 19 -17.53 -9.86 -9.13
CA ALA A 19 -17.37 -8.42 -9.28
C ALA A 19 -16.64 -8.17 -10.62
N ALA A 20 -17.00 -7.11 -11.33
CA ALA A 20 -16.34 -6.69 -12.56
C ALA A 20 -14.90 -6.23 -12.28
N GLY A 21 -14.00 -7.17 -12.02
CA GLY A 21 -12.55 -6.95 -12.07
C GLY A 21 -12.12 -6.74 -13.52
N SER A 22 -11.02 -6.05 -13.75
CA SER A 22 -10.43 -6.05 -15.08
C SER A 22 -10.06 -7.49 -15.44
N SER A 23 -10.42 -7.93 -16.65
CA SER A 23 -10.16 -9.30 -17.13
C SER A 23 -8.71 -9.52 -17.56
N GLU A 24 -7.88 -8.47 -17.49
CA GLU A 24 -6.50 -8.49 -17.94
C GLU A 24 -5.61 -9.13 -16.88
N LYS A 25 -4.73 -10.04 -17.31
CA LYS A 25 -3.70 -10.58 -16.43
C LYS A 25 -2.76 -9.45 -16.03
N LEU A 26 -2.62 -9.22 -14.73
CA LEU A 26 -1.70 -8.22 -14.17
C LEU A 26 -0.24 -8.60 -14.48
N ILE A 27 0.62 -7.59 -14.54
CA ILE A 27 2.06 -7.77 -14.61
C ILE A 27 2.53 -8.23 -13.22
N GLU A 28 2.88 -9.50 -13.12
CA GLU A 28 3.47 -10.10 -11.92
C GLU A 28 4.92 -9.65 -11.79
N ARG A 29 5.36 -9.40 -10.55
CA ARG A 29 6.75 -9.11 -10.20
C ARG A 29 7.16 -9.88 -8.96
N ASP A 30 8.44 -10.20 -8.88
CA ASP A 30 9.07 -10.73 -7.67
C ASP A 30 9.40 -9.58 -6.72
N TRP A 31 8.53 -9.32 -5.76
CA TRP A 31 8.72 -8.25 -4.78
C TRP A 31 9.61 -8.71 -3.62
N SER A 32 10.53 -7.85 -3.17
CA SER A 32 11.40 -8.15 -2.03
C SER A 32 10.65 -8.35 -0.71
N PHE A 33 9.48 -7.74 -0.58
CA PHE A 33 8.60 -7.83 0.58
C PHE A 33 7.68 -9.06 0.58
N GLU A 34 7.68 -9.87 -0.48
CA GLU A 34 6.85 -11.06 -0.56
C GLU A 34 7.44 -12.28 0.17
N GLY A 35 6.57 -13.24 0.45
CA GLY A 35 6.94 -14.49 1.09
C GLY A 35 7.13 -14.40 2.60
N LYS A 36 7.48 -15.54 3.21
CA LYS A 36 7.57 -15.71 4.67
C LYS A 36 8.76 -14.99 5.30
N PHE A 37 9.74 -14.63 4.47
CA PHE A 37 10.98 -13.95 4.86
C PHE A 37 11.15 -12.63 4.10
N GLY A 38 10.06 -12.07 3.57
CA GLY A 38 10.07 -10.80 2.85
C GLY A 38 10.69 -9.69 3.69
N SER A 39 11.37 -8.77 3.00
CA SER A 39 12.08 -7.64 3.59
C SER A 39 11.89 -6.39 2.75
N PHE A 40 12.12 -5.24 3.37
CA PHE A 40 12.06 -3.97 2.69
C PHE A 40 13.40 -3.61 2.04
N ASP A 41 13.36 -3.20 0.77
CA ASP A 41 14.48 -2.51 0.11
C ASP A 41 14.42 -1.03 0.49
N ARG A 42 15.21 -0.61 1.49
CA ARG A 42 15.18 0.75 2.03
C ARG A 42 15.56 1.81 0.97
N PRO A 43 16.65 1.65 0.19
CA PRO A 43 16.95 2.55 -0.92
C PRO A 43 15.76 2.71 -1.88
N SER A 44 15.10 1.62 -2.27
CA SER A 44 13.93 1.68 -3.14
C SER A 44 12.74 2.40 -2.52
N ILE A 45 12.51 2.21 -1.22
CA ILE A 45 11.45 2.92 -0.49
C ILE A 45 11.76 4.42 -0.37
N GLN A 46 13.01 4.82 -0.14
CA GLN A 46 13.40 6.23 -0.09
C GLN A 46 13.19 6.91 -1.45
N ARG A 47 13.58 6.25 -2.55
CA ARG A 47 13.26 6.72 -3.91
C ARG A 47 11.75 6.77 -4.15
N GLY A 48 11.00 5.78 -3.68
CA GLY A 48 9.55 5.76 -3.80
C GLY A 48 8.86 6.90 -3.04
N PHE A 49 9.40 7.27 -1.89
CA PHE A 49 8.96 8.47 -1.16
C PHE A 49 9.23 9.74 -1.97
N GLN A 50 10.38 9.86 -2.63
CA GLN A 50 10.68 10.97 -3.54
C GLN A 50 9.65 11.05 -4.69
N VAL A 51 9.35 9.93 -5.35
CA VAL A 51 8.31 9.86 -6.39
C VAL A 51 6.94 10.29 -5.84
N TYR A 52 6.55 9.82 -4.65
CA TYR A 52 5.31 10.26 -4.02
C TYR A 52 5.31 11.77 -3.76
N LYS A 53 6.39 12.31 -3.19
CA LYS A 53 6.51 13.74 -2.83
C LYS A 53 6.44 14.64 -4.06
N GLU A 54 7.19 14.31 -5.11
CA GLU A 54 7.34 15.17 -6.30
C GLU A 54 6.18 15.03 -7.30
N VAL A 55 5.50 13.88 -7.31
CA VAL A 55 4.45 13.58 -8.31
C VAL A 55 3.08 13.40 -7.66
N CYS A 56 2.96 12.49 -6.70
CA CYS A 56 1.66 12.02 -6.23
C CYS A 56 1.03 12.95 -5.18
N ALA A 57 1.84 13.61 -4.35
CA ALA A 57 1.41 14.41 -3.20
C ALA A 57 0.59 15.65 -3.60
N ALA A 58 0.67 16.07 -4.87
CA ALA A 58 -0.16 17.15 -5.41
C ALA A 58 -1.66 16.79 -5.48
N CYS A 59 -2.00 15.51 -5.60
CA CYS A 59 -3.39 15.06 -5.75
C CYS A 59 -3.81 14.03 -4.69
N HIS A 60 -2.90 13.18 -4.23
CA HIS A 60 -3.19 12.10 -3.30
C HIS A 60 -2.77 12.45 -1.88
N SER A 61 -3.63 12.13 -0.92
CA SER A 61 -3.28 12.24 0.50
C SER A 61 -2.53 11.01 1.01
N MET A 62 -1.85 11.19 2.15
CA MET A 62 -1.25 10.10 2.92
C MET A 62 -1.53 10.27 4.42
N LYS A 63 -2.80 10.11 4.79
CA LYS A 63 -3.35 10.53 6.10
C LYS A 63 -2.89 9.70 7.31
N ARG A 64 -2.22 8.57 7.09
CA ARG A 64 -1.77 7.66 8.16
C ARG A 64 -0.25 7.64 8.36
N VAL A 65 0.50 8.42 7.58
CA VAL A 65 1.97 8.49 7.70
C VAL A 65 2.36 9.84 8.30
N TYR A 66 3.19 9.78 9.34
CA TYR A 66 3.81 10.93 9.98
C TYR A 66 5.24 11.11 9.50
N PHE A 67 5.78 12.32 9.52
CA PHE A 67 7.17 12.57 9.14
C PHE A 67 8.16 11.74 9.96
N ARG A 68 7.92 11.57 11.27
CA ARG A 68 8.72 10.69 12.15
C ARG A 68 8.73 9.22 11.72
N ASN A 69 7.75 8.75 10.96
CA ASN A 69 7.77 7.37 10.46
C ASN A 69 8.85 7.16 9.40
N LEU A 70 9.35 8.22 8.77
CA LEU A 70 10.41 8.12 7.78
C LEU A 70 11.75 7.63 8.38
N GLU A 71 11.90 7.63 9.71
CA GLU A 71 13.02 6.96 10.39
C GLU A 71 13.05 5.46 10.07
N ASP A 72 11.88 4.82 9.96
CA ASP A 72 11.76 3.37 9.69
C ASP A 72 12.32 2.97 8.31
N ILE A 73 12.43 3.94 7.40
CA ILE A 73 12.92 3.74 6.02
C ILE A 73 14.31 4.33 5.80
N GLY A 74 14.97 4.78 6.88
CA GLY A 74 16.38 5.16 6.88
C GLY A 74 16.68 6.66 6.80
N PHE A 75 15.67 7.54 6.91
CA PHE A 75 15.95 8.97 7.09
C PHE A 75 16.43 9.26 8.50
N SER A 76 17.44 10.11 8.63
CA SER A 76 17.92 10.62 9.91
C SER A 76 16.93 11.64 10.50
N PRO A 77 16.93 11.83 11.84
CA PRO A 77 16.10 12.86 12.47
C PRO A 77 16.35 14.28 11.92
N ALA A 78 17.59 14.57 11.48
CA ALA A 78 17.95 15.84 10.86
C ALA A 78 17.31 16.01 9.48
N GLU A 79 17.36 14.99 8.63
CA GLU A 79 16.70 15.00 7.32
C GLU A 79 15.18 15.12 7.45
N ILE A 80 14.58 14.40 8.40
CA ILE A 80 13.14 14.47 8.67
C ILE A 80 12.73 15.86 9.11
N LYS A 81 13.51 16.50 9.99
CA LYS A 81 13.26 17.87 10.43
C LYS A 81 13.31 18.86 9.26
N THR A 82 14.32 18.74 8.40
CA THR A 82 14.46 19.58 7.21
C THR A 82 13.28 19.37 6.25
N LEU A 83 12.95 18.12 5.97
CA LEU A 83 11.85 17.74 5.09
C LEU A 83 10.48 18.20 5.60
N ALA A 84 10.19 18.00 6.89
CA ALA A 84 8.94 18.45 7.48
C ALA A 84 8.81 19.98 7.42
N ALA A 85 9.91 20.70 7.63
CA ALA A 85 9.91 22.15 7.61
C ALA A 85 9.64 22.77 6.23
N GLU A 86 9.65 21.99 5.15
CA GLU A 86 9.20 22.44 3.81
C GLU A 86 7.69 22.61 3.72
N TYR A 87 6.94 22.07 4.68
CA TYR A 87 5.48 22.11 4.69
C TYR A 87 4.98 23.09 5.74
N THR A 88 3.91 23.80 5.39
CA THR A 88 3.14 24.63 6.34
C THR A 88 1.91 23.86 6.83
N VAL A 89 1.66 23.92 8.14
CA VAL A 89 0.48 23.36 8.79
C VAL A 89 -0.20 24.42 9.66
N ILE A 90 -1.52 24.30 9.78
CA ILE A 90 -2.32 25.13 10.70
C ILE A 90 -2.28 24.50 12.09
N ASP A 91 -2.01 25.30 13.11
CA ASP A 91 -1.98 24.93 14.53
C ASP A 91 -2.70 25.99 15.38
N GLY A 92 -2.86 25.71 16.67
CA GLY A 92 -3.51 26.58 17.64
C GLY A 92 -4.75 25.97 18.30
N PRO A 93 -5.59 26.79 18.94
CA PRO A 93 -5.49 28.25 19.01
C PRO A 93 -4.31 28.76 19.87
N ASP A 94 -3.87 29.99 19.61
CA ASP A 94 -2.91 30.72 20.45
C ASP A 94 -3.58 31.36 21.69
N ASP A 95 -2.83 32.15 22.46
CA ASP A 95 -3.32 32.84 23.67
C ASP A 95 -4.44 33.86 23.39
N ALA A 96 -4.59 34.30 22.13
CA ALA A 96 -5.68 35.19 21.69
C ALA A 96 -6.91 34.41 21.18
N GLY A 97 -6.81 33.09 21.03
CA GLY A 97 -7.87 32.24 20.49
C GLY A 97 -7.79 32.04 18.97
N ASP A 98 -6.73 32.52 18.32
CA ASP A 98 -6.59 32.49 16.86
C ASP A 98 -5.78 31.26 16.40
N MET A 99 -6.15 30.70 15.25
CA MET A 99 -5.37 29.66 14.59
C MET A 99 -4.21 30.30 13.82
N PHE A 100 -3.03 29.69 13.83
CA PHE A 100 -1.84 30.21 13.17
C PHE A 100 -1.17 29.16 12.27
N GLU A 101 -0.34 29.63 11.34
CA GLU A 101 0.46 28.76 10.49
C GLU A 101 1.86 28.56 11.09
N ARG A 102 2.38 27.35 11.00
CA ARG A 102 3.77 27.04 11.32
C ARG A 102 4.35 26.01 10.36
N ASN A 103 5.67 25.93 10.34
CA ASN A 103 6.35 24.83 9.68
C ASN A 103 5.98 23.51 10.35
N ALA A 104 5.82 22.45 9.55
CA ALA A 104 5.55 21.13 10.08
C ALA A 104 6.79 20.58 10.82
N ILE A 105 6.51 19.71 11.78
CA ILE A 105 7.51 19.02 12.60
C ILE A 105 7.35 17.51 12.44
N ALA A 106 8.31 16.73 12.98
CA ALA A 106 8.32 15.28 12.82
C ALA A 106 7.03 14.59 13.32
N SER A 107 6.34 15.17 14.30
CA SER A 107 5.08 14.63 14.84
C SER A 107 3.85 14.96 14.00
N ASP A 108 3.97 15.79 12.97
CA ASP A 108 2.87 16.07 12.05
C ASP A 108 2.72 14.97 10.99
N LYS A 109 1.52 14.88 10.43
CA LYS A 109 1.23 14.05 9.27
C LYS A 109 1.73 14.73 8.02
N ILE A 110 1.99 13.94 6.98
CA ILE A 110 2.15 14.49 5.63
C ILE A 110 0.85 15.25 5.27
N PRO A 111 0.91 16.56 4.96
CA PRO A 111 -0.28 17.35 4.68
C PRO A 111 -1.09 16.80 3.50
N SER A 112 -2.41 16.93 3.57
CA SER A 112 -3.27 16.56 2.45
C SER A 112 -3.32 17.68 1.41
N PRO A 113 -3.34 17.37 0.11
CA PRO A 113 -3.39 18.40 -0.94
C PRO A 113 -4.70 19.18 -0.98
N TYR A 114 -5.76 18.62 -0.40
CA TYR A 114 -7.07 19.23 -0.34
C TYR A 114 -7.61 19.25 1.09
N PRO A 115 -8.36 20.30 1.47
CA PRO A 115 -8.93 20.40 2.82
C PRO A 115 -10.06 19.40 3.07
N ASN A 116 -10.77 18.97 2.02
CA ASN A 116 -11.86 18.01 2.10
C ASN A 116 -12.11 17.31 0.75
N GLU A 117 -12.98 16.30 0.75
CA GLU A 117 -13.32 15.51 -0.44
C GLU A 117 -14.00 16.34 -1.53
N ASN A 118 -14.86 17.30 -1.18
CA ASN A 118 -15.54 18.13 -2.18
C ASN A 118 -14.55 19.02 -2.94
N ALA A 119 -13.59 19.62 -2.24
CA ALA A 119 -12.50 20.36 -2.86
C ALA A 119 -11.66 19.46 -3.78
N ALA A 120 -11.31 18.26 -3.32
CA ALA A 120 -10.59 17.28 -4.14
C ALA A 120 -11.35 16.91 -5.42
N ARG A 121 -12.65 16.65 -5.33
CA ARG A 121 -13.50 16.35 -6.50
C ARG A 121 -13.61 17.53 -7.45
N ALA A 122 -13.80 18.74 -6.92
CA ALA A 122 -13.88 19.94 -7.74
C ALA A 122 -12.59 20.17 -8.55
N SER A 123 -11.43 19.91 -7.96
CA SER A 123 -10.12 20.04 -8.65
C SER A 123 -9.81 18.90 -9.62
N ASN A 124 -10.52 17.76 -9.56
CA ASN A 124 -10.24 16.56 -10.34
C ASN A 124 -11.43 16.09 -11.18
N GLY A 125 -12.21 17.02 -11.73
CA GLY A 125 -13.30 16.70 -12.67
C GLY A 125 -14.42 15.83 -12.07
N GLY A 126 -14.66 15.95 -10.77
CA GLY A 126 -15.65 15.17 -10.01
C GLY A 126 -15.13 13.87 -9.41
N ALA A 127 -13.96 13.40 -9.83
CA ALA A 127 -13.31 12.20 -9.28
C ALA A 127 -12.58 12.53 -7.97
N TYR A 128 -12.61 11.62 -7.00
CA TYR A 128 -11.87 11.77 -5.75
C TYR A 128 -10.57 10.96 -5.81
N PRO A 129 -9.38 11.60 -5.78
CA PRO A 129 -8.11 10.90 -5.62
C PRO A 129 -8.08 10.20 -4.25
N PRO A 130 -7.99 8.86 -4.19
CA PRO A 130 -8.03 8.14 -2.93
C PRO A 130 -6.75 8.36 -2.11
N ASP A 131 -6.88 8.26 -0.79
CA ASP A 131 -5.76 8.21 0.16
C ASP A 131 -4.85 7.02 -0.12
N LEU A 132 -3.54 7.25 -0.21
CA LEU A 132 -2.58 6.22 -0.62
C LEU A 132 -2.03 5.39 0.55
N SER A 133 -2.29 5.76 1.81
CA SER A 133 -1.68 5.09 2.97
C SER A 133 -1.91 3.58 3.06
N LEU A 134 -2.99 3.06 2.50
CA LEU A 134 -3.31 1.62 2.53
C LEU A 134 -3.50 1.04 1.13
N MET A 135 -3.01 1.72 0.09
CA MET A 135 -3.43 1.45 -1.29
C MET A 135 -3.07 0.02 -1.74
N VAL A 136 -1.88 -0.47 -1.35
CA VAL A 136 -1.45 -1.84 -1.64
C VAL A 136 -2.38 -2.88 -1.02
N LYS A 137 -2.91 -2.66 0.19
CA LYS A 137 -3.85 -3.59 0.83
C LYS A 137 -5.30 -3.44 0.34
N SER A 138 -5.61 -2.29 -0.24
CA SER A 138 -6.97 -1.90 -0.63
C SER A 138 -7.33 -2.34 -2.05
N ARG A 139 -6.42 -3.01 -2.76
CA ARG A 139 -6.62 -3.46 -4.13
C ARG A 139 -6.29 -4.95 -4.26
N PRO A 140 -7.04 -5.70 -5.10
CA PRO A 140 -6.71 -7.08 -5.41
C PRO A 140 -5.27 -7.18 -5.93
N ASP A 141 -4.52 -8.20 -5.49
CA ASP A 141 -3.13 -8.43 -5.90
C ASP A 141 -2.15 -7.27 -5.60
N GLY A 142 -2.57 -6.34 -4.74
CA GLY A 142 -1.77 -5.27 -4.15
C GLY A 142 -0.71 -4.63 -5.04
N GLY A 143 0.55 -4.94 -4.79
CA GLY A 143 1.69 -4.36 -5.49
C GLY A 143 1.66 -4.60 -7.00
N ASN A 144 1.26 -5.80 -7.44
CA ASN A 144 1.14 -6.14 -8.86
C ASN A 144 0.07 -5.28 -9.54
N TYR A 145 -1.07 -5.05 -8.88
CA TYR A 145 -2.10 -4.16 -9.42
C TYR A 145 -1.61 -2.73 -9.58
N LEU A 146 -0.95 -2.16 -8.56
CA LEU A 146 -0.45 -0.79 -8.65
C LEU A 146 0.65 -0.64 -9.69
N TYR A 147 1.59 -1.58 -9.75
CA TYR A 147 2.63 -1.59 -10.77
C TYR A 147 2.02 -1.68 -12.17
N SER A 148 1.08 -2.60 -12.38
CA SER A 148 0.36 -2.75 -13.64
C SER A 148 -0.39 -1.49 -14.01
N LEU A 149 -1.12 -0.88 -13.07
CA LEU A 149 -1.87 0.36 -13.28
C LEU A 149 -0.96 1.49 -13.76
N LEU A 150 0.18 1.72 -13.10
CA LEU A 150 1.11 2.79 -13.47
C LEU A 150 1.74 2.58 -14.86
N ASN A 151 1.99 1.32 -15.23
CA ASN A 151 2.53 0.93 -16.55
C ASN A 151 1.42 0.62 -17.59
N GLY A 152 0.16 0.89 -17.25
CA GLY A 152 -1.02 0.47 -18.01
C GLY A 152 -1.59 1.50 -18.98
N TYR A 153 -1.01 2.70 -19.00
CA TYR A 153 -1.45 3.80 -19.87
C TYR A 153 -0.91 3.60 -21.29
N VAL A 154 -1.70 2.89 -22.10
CA VAL A 154 -1.40 2.58 -23.50
C VAL A 154 -2.46 3.17 -24.43
N LYS A 155 -2.22 3.12 -25.74
CA LYS A 155 -3.23 3.51 -26.72
C LYS A 155 -4.50 2.64 -26.56
N PRO A 156 -5.71 3.23 -26.60
CA PRO A 156 -6.95 2.46 -26.58
C PRO A 156 -7.01 1.43 -27.71
N GLU A 157 -7.67 0.31 -27.44
CA GLU A 157 -8.03 -0.68 -28.46
C GLU A 157 -8.86 -0.03 -29.57
N GLU A 158 -8.77 -0.59 -30.78
CA GLU A 158 -9.47 -0.03 -31.93
C GLU A 158 -10.99 0.00 -31.69
N GLY A 159 -11.60 1.16 -31.97
CA GLY A 159 -13.03 1.39 -31.71
C GLY A 159 -13.40 1.71 -30.25
N PHE A 160 -12.45 1.66 -29.30
CA PHE A 160 -12.73 2.02 -27.91
C PHE A 160 -12.88 3.54 -27.74
N LYS A 161 -14.05 3.99 -27.31
CA LYS A 161 -14.34 5.41 -27.10
C LYS A 161 -13.99 5.83 -25.67
N VAL A 162 -13.07 6.78 -25.54
CA VAL A 162 -12.71 7.39 -24.26
C VAL A 162 -13.50 8.69 -24.09
N PRO A 163 -14.38 8.80 -23.08
CA PRO A 163 -15.08 10.06 -22.79
C PRO A 163 -14.12 11.19 -22.45
N SER A 164 -14.53 12.44 -22.68
CA SER A 164 -13.75 13.61 -22.28
C SER A 164 -13.50 13.61 -20.76
N GLY A 165 -12.27 13.93 -20.35
CA GLY A 165 -11.86 13.93 -18.94
C GLY A 165 -11.52 12.54 -18.36
N MET A 166 -11.60 11.48 -19.16
CA MET A 166 -11.17 10.13 -18.79
C MET A 166 -9.96 9.69 -19.63
N TYR A 167 -9.24 8.71 -19.14
CA TYR A 167 -8.04 8.15 -19.75
C TYR A 167 -8.18 6.64 -19.87
N TYR A 168 -7.60 6.09 -20.94
CA TYR A 168 -7.56 4.65 -21.11
C TYR A 168 -6.41 4.06 -20.31
N ASN A 169 -6.72 3.03 -19.52
CA ASN A 169 -5.73 2.25 -18.82
C ASN A 169 -6.09 0.77 -18.93
N LYS A 170 -5.16 -0.04 -19.45
CA LYS A 170 -5.41 -1.46 -19.73
C LYS A 170 -5.87 -2.25 -18.49
N TYR A 171 -5.32 -1.95 -17.31
CA TYR A 171 -5.54 -2.75 -16.10
C TYR A 171 -6.60 -2.18 -15.16
N TYR A 172 -7.01 -0.92 -15.35
CA TYR A 172 -8.07 -0.34 -14.54
C TYR A 172 -9.43 -1.03 -14.82
N PRO A 173 -10.27 -1.30 -13.81
CA PRO A 173 -11.59 -1.86 -14.03
C PRO A 173 -12.43 -1.01 -15.00
N GLY A 174 -12.94 -1.64 -16.07
CA GLY A 174 -13.65 -0.93 -17.14
C GLY A 174 -12.76 -0.11 -18.10
N LYS A 175 -11.43 -0.20 -17.97
CA LYS A 175 -10.40 0.43 -18.80
C LYS A 175 -10.43 1.96 -18.87
N LEU A 176 -11.27 2.62 -18.07
CA LEU A 176 -11.45 4.06 -18.05
C LEU A 176 -11.17 4.62 -16.66
N ILE A 177 -10.16 5.46 -16.53
CA ILE A 177 -9.73 6.08 -15.27
C ILE A 177 -9.73 7.61 -15.40
N ALA A 178 -10.10 8.33 -14.34
CA ALA A 178 -10.06 9.81 -14.33
C ALA A 178 -8.65 10.39 -14.12
N MET A 179 -7.68 9.55 -13.73
CA MET A 179 -6.30 9.94 -13.48
C MET A 179 -5.51 9.90 -14.80
N PRO A 180 -4.86 10.99 -15.23
CA PRO A 180 -3.94 10.96 -16.37
C PRO A 180 -2.73 10.08 -16.08
N MET A 181 -1.93 9.76 -17.10
CA MET A 181 -0.64 9.08 -16.91
C MET A 181 0.22 9.92 -15.94
N PRO A 182 0.53 9.41 -14.72
CA PRO A 182 1.16 10.23 -13.69
C PRO A 182 2.69 10.25 -13.79
N LEU A 183 3.28 9.24 -14.43
CA LEU A 183 4.72 9.03 -14.52
C LEU A 183 5.20 9.11 -15.96
N MET A 184 6.29 9.83 -16.18
CA MET A 184 7.00 9.95 -17.46
C MET A 184 8.50 9.67 -17.26
N ASN A 185 9.17 9.11 -18.27
CA ASN A 185 10.62 8.87 -18.19
C ASN A 185 11.37 10.18 -17.92
N GLY A 186 12.27 10.17 -16.95
CA GLY A 186 13.05 11.36 -16.58
C GLY A 186 12.34 12.35 -15.68
N GLN A 187 11.15 12.04 -15.16
CA GLN A 187 10.35 13.00 -14.39
C GLN A 187 10.90 13.29 -12.98
N VAL A 188 11.58 12.32 -12.37
CA VAL A 188 12.20 12.44 -11.05
C VAL A 188 13.70 12.17 -11.20
N ASP A 189 14.53 13.06 -10.66
CA ASP A 189 15.99 12.89 -10.69
C ASP A 189 16.46 12.27 -9.38
N TYR A 190 16.81 10.98 -9.44
CA TYR A 190 17.31 10.25 -8.28
C TYR A 190 18.76 10.64 -7.96
N MET A 191 19.03 10.98 -6.70
CA MET A 191 20.36 11.39 -6.24
C MET A 191 21.41 10.27 -6.30
N ASP A 192 20.97 9.01 -6.28
CA ASP A 192 21.85 7.83 -6.32
C ASP A 192 22.20 7.36 -7.74
N GLY A 193 21.73 8.06 -8.78
CA GLY A 193 21.97 7.73 -10.17
C GLY A 193 21.17 6.52 -10.69
N THR A 194 20.18 6.04 -9.93
CA THR A 194 19.24 5.01 -10.40
C THR A 194 18.49 5.49 -11.64
N ASN A 195 18.19 4.58 -12.56
CA ASN A 195 17.39 4.89 -13.76
C ASN A 195 16.02 5.47 -13.37
N ASN A 196 15.62 6.57 -13.97
CA ASN A 196 14.33 7.24 -13.73
C ASN A 196 13.30 6.94 -14.81
N SER A 197 13.26 5.67 -15.26
CA SER A 197 12.20 5.20 -16.16
C SER A 197 10.87 5.03 -15.41
N VAL A 198 9.76 5.02 -16.15
CA VAL A 198 8.42 4.77 -15.58
C VAL A 198 8.37 3.44 -14.84
N GLU A 199 9.00 2.40 -15.37
CA GLU A 199 9.04 1.08 -14.75
C GLU A 199 9.77 1.12 -13.40
N GLN A 200 10.92 1.80 -13.34
CA GLN A 200 11.72 1.88 -12.11
C GLN A 200 11.04 2.76 -11.05
N MET A 201 10.52 3.93 -11.44
CA MET A 201 9.72 4.77 -10.54
C MET A 201 8.47 4.04 -10.02
N SER A 202 7.84 3.22 -10.86
CA SER A 202 6.70 2.40 -10.43
C SER A 202 7.10 1.34 -9.41
N VAL A 203 8.27 0.69 -9.55
CA VAL A 203 8.79 -0.25 -8.56
C VAL A 203 9.06 0.46 -7.24
N ASP A 204 9.79 1.57 -7.27
CA ASP A 204 10.16 2.33 -6.08
C ASP A 204 8.91 2.86 -5.36
N LEU A 205 7.96 3.44 -6.10
CA LEU A 205 6.68 3.91 -5.54
C LEU A 205 5.86 2.77 -4.92
N VAL A 206 5.78 1.60 -5.56
CA VAL A 206 5.06 0.45 -4.99
C VAL A 206 5.74 -0.07 -3.73
N ASN A 207 7.08 -0.13 -3.69
CA ASN A 207 7.81 -0.49 -2.48
C ASN A 207 7.52 0.49 -1.34
N PHE A 208 7.51 1.79 -1.62
CA PHE A 208 7.10 2.80 -0.66
C PHE A 208 5.66 2.60 -0.18
N LEU A 209 4.71 2.43 -1.10
CA LEU A 209 3.30 2.23 -0.75
C LEU A 209 3.07 0.93 0.04
N GLN A 210 3.85 -0.12 -0.21
CA GLN A 210 3.81 -1.35 0.57
C GLN A 210 4.29 -1.11 2.00
N TRP A 211 5.35 -0.34 2.19
CA TRP A 211 5.79 0.08 3.53
C TRP A 211 4.73 0.94 4.22
N THR A 212 4.10 1.91 3.53
CA THR A 212 3.05 2.73 4.16
C THR A 212 1.85 1.90 4.62
N ALA A 213 1.55 0.80 3.90
CA ALA A 213 0.41 -0.05 4.18
C ALA A 213 0.68 -1.12 5.27
N GLU A 214 1.91 -1.61 5.39
CA GLU A 214 2.35 -2.58 6.41
C GLU A 214 3.77 -2.27 6.93
N PRO A 215 3.98 -1.17 7.66
CA PRO A 215 5.31 -0.83 8.18
C PRO A 215 5.83 -1.91 9.16
N GLU A 216 4.93 -2.67 9.78
CA GLU A 216 5.24 -3.77 10.69
C GLU A 216 5.60 -5.10 10.01
N MET A 217 5.58 -5.19 8.67
CA MET A 217 5.68 -6.45 7.92
C MET A 217 6.87 -7.32 8.34
N GLU A 218 8.08 -6.76 8.43
CA GLU A 218 9.28 -7.52 8.80
C GLU A 218 9.19 -8.06 10.24
N LYS A 219 8.69 -7.23 11.16
CA LYS A 219 8.48 -7.62 12.57
C LYS A 219 7.40 -8.71 12.66
N ARG A 220 6.31 -8.58 11.91
CA ARG A 220 5.22 -9.55 11.79
C ARG A 220 5.74 -10.89 11.28
N ASN A 221 6.53 -10.90 10.22
CA ASN A 221 7.12 -12.13 9.66
C ASN A 221 8.08 -12.80 10.64
N LYS A 222 8.99 -12.04 11.26
CA LYS A 222 9.93 -12.55 12.26
C LYS A 222 9.22 -13.12 13.49
N MET A 223 8.18 -12.44 13.98
CA MET A 223 7.34 -12.94 15.08
C MET A 223 6.55 -14.18 14.68
N GLY A 224 6.02 -14.23 13.45
CA GLY A 224 5.28 -15.37 12.92
C GLY A 224 6.12 -16.64 12.90
N ILE A 225 7.35 -16.57 12.39
CA ILE A 225 8.29 -17.72 12.37
C ILE A 225 8.59 -18.21 13.79
N ARG A 226 8.90 -17.28 14.72
CA ARG A 226 9.15 -17.62 16.13
C ARG A 226 7.95 -18.30 16.78
N SER A 227 6.75 -17.79 16.51
CA SER A 227 5.49 -18.32 17.04
C SER A 227 5.20 -19.71 16.48
N LEU A 228 5.42 -19.94 15.19
CA LEU A 228 5.24 -21.26 14.56
C LEU A 228 6.21 -22.30 15.13
N LEU A 229 7.48 -21.95 15.31
CA LEU A 229 8.46 -22.86 15.94
C LEU A 229 8.06 -23.21 17.38
N PHE A 230 7.62 -22.22 18.15
CA PHE A 230 7.11 -22.44 19.51
C PHE A 230 5.90 -23.40 19.51
N LEU A 231 4.93 -23.18 18.63
CA LEU A 231 3.73 -24.02 18.52
C LEU A 231 4.06 -25.45 18.10
N ILE A 232 5.04 -25.66 17.21
CA ILE A 232 5.49 -27.01 16.82
C ILE A 232 6.06 -27.74 18.03
N VAL A 233 6.97 -27.11 18.77
CA VAL A 233 7.56 -27.72 19.98
C VAL A 233 6.49 -28.04 21.00
N PHE A 234 5.57 -27.09 21.26
CA PHE A 234 4.51 -27.28 22.25
C PHE A 234 3.52 -28.38 21.85
N THR A 235 3.19 -28.47 20.56
CA THR A 235 2.36 -29.54 20.00
C THR A 235 3.01 -30.90 20.19
N LEU A 236 4.32 -31.03 19.93
CA LEU A 236 5.06 -32.27 20.15
C LEU A 236 5.07 -32.68 21.63
N LEU A 237 5.30 -31.73 22.53
CA LEU A 237 5.28 -31.97 23.98
C LEU A 237 3.91 -32.47 24.44
N PHE A 238 2.82 -31.81 24.02
CA PHE A 238 1.47 -32.25 24.36
C PHE A 238 1.10 -33.59 23.72
N PHE A 239 1.58 -33.86 22.51
CA PHE A 239 1.35 -35.16 21.88
C PHE A 239 2.01 -36.29 22.68
N VAL A 240 3.24 -36.09 23.15
CA VAL A 240 3.95 -37.05 24.02
C VAL A 240 3.23 -37.19 25.37
N ALA A 241 2.87 -36.08 26.01
CA ALA A 241 2.12 -36.09 27.27
C ALA A 241 0.79 -36.85 27.12
N LYS A 242 0.04 -36.60 26.04
CA LYS A 242 -1.21 -37.29 25.72
C LYS A 242 -0.98 -38.78 25.50
N LYS A 243 0.06 -39.19 24.76
CA LYS A 243 0.40 -40.62 24.61
C LYS A 243 0.71 -41.28 25.95
N ARG A 244 1.40 -40.58 26.85
CA ARG A 244 1.75 -41.10 28.18
C ARG A 244 0.54 -41.26 29.10
N VAL A 245 -0.33 -40.25 29.18
CA VAL A 245 -1.52 -40.26 30.04
C VAL A 245 -2.54 -41.31 29.57
N TRP A 246 -2.72 -41.46 28.26
CA TRP A 246 -3.73 -42.37 27.70
C TRP A 246 -3.22 -43.80 27.46
N ARG A 247 -2.00 -44.12 27.89
CA ARG A 247 -1.37 -45.43 27.64
C ARG A 247 -2.13 -46.60 28.26
N ASP A 248 -2.81 -46.38 29.39
CA ASP A 248 -3.44 -47.46 30.14
C ASP A 248 -4.96 -47.56 29.83
N VAL A 249 -5.46 -46.69 28.95
CA VAL A 249 -6.87 -46.66 28.48
C VAL A 249 -7.00 -47.12 27.04
N LYS A 250 -5.93 -46.99 26.24
CA LYS A 250 -5.83 -47.41 24.85
C LYS A 250 -4.77 -48.48 24.68
#